data_AF-A0A9D5YWI2-F1
#
_entry.id   AF-A0A9D5YWI2-F1
#
_cell.length_a   1.000
_cell.length_b   1.000
_cell.length_c   1.000
_cell.angle_alpha   90.00
_cell.angle_beta   90.00
_cell.angle_gamma   90.00
#
_symmetry.space_group_name_H-M   'P 1'
#
loop_
_entity.id
_entity.type
_entity.pdbx_description
1 polymer ?
#
loop_
_entity_poly.entity_id
_entity_poly.type
_entity_poly.pdbx_seq_one_letter_code
_entity_poly.pdbx_strand_id
1 'polypeptide(L)'
;MPQCPRCKEETPPEATVCPHCGLALPPSPPPLAALLGEVLIQTEREPSAPAPSPTAPQDAAAWSDRAVAQVEAGDLLGAFASFQEALNRAPNHAETWFRLGGAYYRTSAYRHAERAFQRALELAPDHPRARFWAEEARRRGGPVDPPAPEVAPPSPLPAKPTTDRPAHPLRRAFALAVDLALVTCSFCLATAVAQAILLAMLGPGALDLSSAASTAVLSILAYFAVLYFSLSHAAAGQTPGMLFVGIRLVDRRGRPPGFLLAFLRDLCFFLLFCITALSALVVPGSSLHDKLAGTHVVENG
;
A
#
# COMPACT_ATOMS: atom_id res chain seq x y z
N MET A 1 33.65 -14.82 -24.19
CA MET A 1 32.42 -15.13 -24.96
C MET A 1 31.73 -16.34 -24.34
N PRO A 2 30.42 -16.62 -24.58
CA PRO A 2 29.81 -17.84 -24.06
C PRO A 2 30.52 -19.08 -24.61
N GLN A 3 30.90 -19.99 -23.73
CA GLN A 3 31.59 -21.25 -24.09
C GLN A 3 30.58 -22.39 -24.15
N CYS A 4 30.75 -23.26 -25.14
CA CYS A 4 29.90 -24.44 -25.27
C CYS A 4 30.13 -25.39 -24.09
N PRO A 5 29.07 -25.86 -23.39
CA PRO A 5 29.22 -26.77 -22.26
C PRO A 5 29.79 -28.14 -22.65
N ARG A 6 29.75 -28.50 -23.94
CA ARG A 6 30.25 -29.79 -24.45
C ARG A 6 31.70 -29.71 -24.94
N CYS A 7 32.00 -28.78 -25.85
CA CYS A 7 33.32 -28.71 -26.48
C CYS A 7 34.25 -27.65 -25.88
N LYS A 8 33.77 -26.83 -24.94
CA LYS A 8 34.49 -25.72 -24.30
C LYS A 8 35.00 -24.64 -25.27
N GLU A 9 34.70 -24.75 -26.55
CA GLU A 9 34.99 -23.74 -27.55
C GLU A 9 34.09 -22.52 -27.39
N GLU A 10 34.64 -21.35 -27.74
CA GLU A 10 33.86 -20.11 -27.78
C GLU A 10 32.78 -20.20 -28.84
N THR A 11 31.58 -19.76 -28.48
CA THR A 11 30.42 -19.77 -29.37
C THR A 11 29.94 -18.35 -29.63
N PRO A 12 29.49 -18.03 -30.86
CA PRO A 12 28.84 -16.77 -31.14
C PRO A 12 27.62 -16.60 -30.21
N PRO A 13 27.36 -15.40 -29.66
CA PRO A 13 26.27 -15.19 -28.71
C PRO A 13 24.87 -15.44 -29.28
N GLU A 14 24.71 -15.46 -30.60
CA GLU A 14 23.44 -15.69 -31.30
C GLU A 14 23.29 -17.14 -31.83
N ALA A 15 24.28 -18.02 -31.59
CA ALA A 15 24.25 -19.38 -32.09
C ALA A 15 23.22 -20.24 -31.35
N THR A 16 22.19 -20.70 -32.05
CA THR A 16 21.21 -21.68 -31.55
C THR A 16 21.75 -23.11 -31.55
N VAL A 17 22.81 -23.34 -32.33
CA VAL A 17 23.53 -24.61 -32.41
C VAL A 17 25.02 -24.32 -32.36
N CYS A 18 25.76 -25.05 -31.54
CA CYS A 18 27.21 -24.92 -31.44
C CYS A 18 27.87 -25.34 -32.77
N PRO A 19 28.62 -24.47 -33.44
CA PRO A 19 29.22 -24.75 -34.75
C PRO A 19 30.30 -25.85 -34.69
N HIS A 20 30.88 -26.09 -33.52
CA HIS A 20 31.94 -27.07 -33.33
C HIS A 20 31.43 -28.49 -33.03
N CYS A 21 30.28 -28.64 -32.35
CA CYS A 21 29.83 -29.94 -31.87
C CYS A 21 28.34 -30.26 -32.13
N GLY A 22 27.62 -29.35 -32.80
CA GLY A 22 26.21 -29.55 -33.16
C GLY A 22 25.23 -29.55 -31.98
N LEU A 23 25.68 -29.18 -30.77
CA LEU A 23 24.81 -29.11 -29.60
C LEU A 23 23.83 -27.94 -29.73
N ALA A 24 22.53 -28.17 -29.52
CA ALA A 24 21.55 -27.11 -29.36
C ALA A 24 21.90 -26.28 -28.10
N LEU A 25 22.15 -24.98 -28.29
CA LEU A 25 22.46 -24.05 -27.21
C LEU A 25 21.16 -23.42 -26.69
N PRO A 26 21.05 -23.12 -25.39
CA PRO A 26 19.90 -22.36 -24.88
C PRO A 26 19.86 -21.00 -25.59
N PRO A 27 18.67 -20.52 -26.02
CA PRO A 27 18.57 -19.22 -26.68
C PRO A 27 19.12 -18.14 -25.76
N SER A 28 20.07 -17.36 -26.25
CA SER A 28 20.55 -16.19 -25.51
C SER A 28 19.39 -15.19 -25.37
N PRO A 29 19.16 -14.63 -24.17
CA PRO A 29 18.12 -13.63 -24.01
C PRO A 29 18.46 -12.41 -24.87
N PRO A 30 17.49 -11.83 -25.61
CA PRO A 30 17.75 -10.67 -26.46
C PRO A 30 18.40 -9.51 -25.68
N PRO A 31 19.17 -8.63 -26.34
CA PRO A 31 19.66 -7.38 -25.76
C PRO A 31 18.54 -6.60 -25.05
N LEU A 32 18.82 -5.81 -24.00
CA LEU A 32 17.76 -5.01 -23.36
C LEU A 32 17.21 -3.99 -24.33
N ALA A 33 18.05 -3.39 -25.18
CA ALA A 33 17.64 -2.58 -26.32
C ALA A 33 16.68 -3.32 -27.25
N ALA A 34 16.86 -4.63 -27.44
CA ALA A 34 16.05 -5.45 -28.34
C ALA A 34 14.82 -6.01 -27.63
N LEU A 35 14.82 -6.25 -26.33
CA LEU A 35 13.61 -6.53 -25.56
C LEU A 35 12.79 -5.26 -25.47
N LEU A 36 13.34 -4.15 -24.97
CA LEU A 36 12.71 -2.82 -25.03
C LEU A 36 12.34 -2.46 -26.47
N GLY A 37 13.15 -2.85 -27.45
CA GLY A 37 12.93 -2.69 -28.88
C GLY A 37 11.78 -3.54 -29.41
N GLU A 38 11.65 -4.80 -29.03
CA GLU A 38 10.57 -5.73 -29.44
C GLU A 38 9.27 -5.42 -28.68
N VAL A 39 9.41 -4.95 -27.43
CA VAL A 39 8.43 -4.22 -26.64
C VAL A 39 7.98 -2.94 -27.41
N LEU A 40 8.89 -2.19 -28.06
CA LEU A 40 8.69 -0.93 -28.82
C LEU A 40 8.29 -1.09 -30.29
N ILE A 41 8.65 -2.18 -30.94
CA ILE A 41 8.45 -2.38 -32.38
C ILE A 41 7.02 -2.85 -32.66
N GLN A 42 6.29 -3.37 -31.66
CA GLN A 42 4.83 -3.47 -31.76
C GLN A 42 4.11 -2.11 -31.69
N THR A 43 4.79 -1.02 -31.31
CA THR A 43 4.17 0.31 -31.11
C THR A 43 4.36 1.30 -32.26
N GLU A 44 5.09 0.98 -33.33
CA GLU A 44 5.19 1.86 -34.51
C GLU A 44 3.89 1.92 -35.35
N ARG A 45 2.87 1.13 -35.02
CA ARG A 45 1.56 1.18 -35.70
C ARG A 45 0.47 2.01 -35.02
N GLU A 46 0.69 2.59 -33.84
CA GLU A 46 -0.34 3.42 -33.19
C GLU A 46 0.20 4.82 -32.80
N PRO A 47 -0.35 5.90 -33.39
CA PRO A 47 0.08 7.27 -33.13
C PRO A 47 -0.69 7.83 -31.92
N SER A 48 -0.34 7.43 -30.70
CA SER A 48 -0.76 8.17 -29.50
C SER A 48 -0.11 7.64 -28.22
N ALA A 49 1.17 7.95 -28.01
CA ALA A 49 1.68 8.02 -26.65
C ALA A 49 1.58 9.47 -26.18
N PRO A 50 0.78 9.81 -25.15
CA PRO A 50 0.82 11.14 -24.55
C PRO A 50 2.22 11.37 -23.97
N ALA A 51 2.75 12.57 -24.20
CA ALA A 51 4.04 13.01 -23.73
C ALA A 51 4.22 12.75 -22.21
N PRO A 52 5.45 12.45 -21.75
CA PRO A 52 5.73 12.23 -20.34
C PRO A 52 5.22 13.40 -19.49
N SER A 53 4.55 13.08 -18.38
CA SER A 53 4.04 14.06 -17.43
C SER A 53 5.15 15.03 -16.98
N PRO A 54 4.90 16.35 -16.84
CA PRO A 54 5.95 17.37 -16.78
C PRO A 54 6.76 17.44 -15.47
N THR A 55 6.62 16.47 -14.56
CA THR A 55 7.20 16.52 -13.21
C THR A 55 8.07 15.32 -12.86
N ALA A 56 8.51 14.52 -13.84
CA ALA A 56 9.58 13.56 -13.57
C ALA A 56 10.86 14.34 -13.20
N PRO A 57 11.52 14.06 -12.05
CA PRO A 57 12.83 14.61 -11.80
C PRO A 57 13.74 14.14 -12.93
N GLN A 58 14.24 15.05 -13.76
CA GLN A 58 15.09 14.74 -14.92
C GLN A 58 16.25 13.80 -14.55
N ASP A 59 16.70 13.89 -13.30
CA ASP A 59 17.71 13.01 -12.71
C ASP A 59 17.32 11.53 -12.68
N ALA A 60 16.07 11.18 -12.36
CA ALA A 60 15.64 9.78 -12.25
C ALA A 60 15.58 9.09 -13.62
N ALA A 61 15.14 9.81 -14.65
CA ALA A 61 15.16 9.35 -16.02
C ALA A 61 16.61 9.11 -16.49
N ALA A 62 17.52 10.03 -16.19
CA ALA A 62 18.93 9.91 -16.54
C ALA A 62 19.60 8.68 -15.87
N TRP A 63 19.32 8.43 -14.58
CA TRP A 63 19.80 7.21 -13.91
C TRP A 63 19.18 5.94 -14.51
N SER A 64 17.92 5.98 -14.93
CA SER A 64 17.28 4.86 -15.60
C SER A 64 17.86 4.61 -17.00
N ASP A 65 18.15 5.64 -17.78
CA ASP A 65 18.78 5.51 -19.10
C ASP A 65 20.20 4.94 -18.96
N ARG A 66 20.96 5.42 -17.96
CA ARG A 66 22.27 4.85 -17.60
C ARG A 66 22.17 3.37 -17.25
N ALA A 67 21.17 3.00 -16.43
CA ALA A 67 20.95 1.62 -16.06
C ALA A 67 20.72 0.74 -17.30
N VAL A 68 19.84 1.17 -18.22
CA VAL A 68 19.57 0.46 -19.48
C VAL A 68 20.85 0.26 -20.29
N ALA A 69 21.66 1.31 -20.47
CA ALA A 69 22.94 1.24 -21.17
C ALA A 69 23.92 0.25 -20.49
N GLN A 70 23.91 0.15 -19.16
CA GLN A 70 24.72 -0.81 -18.42
C GLN A 70 24.22 -2.26 -18.60
N VAL A 71 22.91 -2.51 -18.64
CA VAL A 71 22.38 -3.85 -18.94
C VAL A 71 22.76 -4.27 -20.37
N GLU A 72 22.80 -3.33 -21.32
CA GLU A 72 23.25 -3.58 -22.69
C GLU A 72 24.75 -3.87 -22.76
N ALA A 73 25.56 -3.14 -21.99
CA ALA A 73 26.99 -3.39 -21.84
C ALA A 73 27.32 -4.67 -21.05
N GLY A 74 26.32 -5.36 -20.48
CA GLY A 74 26.50 -6.56 -19.66
C GLY A 74 26.91 -6.29 -18.20
N ASP A 75 27.03 -5.03 -17.80
CA ASP A 75 27.27 -4.60 -16.42
C ASP A 75 25.96 -4.67 -15.62
N LEU A 76 25.52 -5.89 -15.30
CA LEU A 76 24.28 -6.12 -14.56
C LEU A 76 24.33 -5.51 -13.15
N LEU A 77 25.46 -5.63 -12.45
CA LEU A 77 25.60 -5.10 -11.09
C LEU A 77 25.50 -3.57 -11.08
N GLY A 78 26.21 -2.90 -11.99
CA GLY A 78 26.10 -1.45 -12.13
C GLY A 78 24.72 -1.00 -12.61
N ALA A 79 24.06 -1.77 -13.47
CA ALA A 79 22.71 -1.46 -13.91
C ALA A 79 21.70 -1.49 -12.75
N PHE A 80 21.71 -2.54 -11.92
CA PHE A 80 20.81 -2.62 -10.76
C PHE A 80 21.12 -1.53 -9.72
N ALA A 81 22.38 -1.12 -9.55
CA ALA A 81 22.74 0.03 -8.73
C ALA A 81 22.19 1.35 -9.30
N SER A 82 22.27 1.55 -10.61
CA SER A 82 21.69 2.73 -11.27
C SER A 82 20.16 2.73 -11.23
N PHE A 83 19.51 1.56 -11.34
CA PHE A 83 18.07 1.44 -11.12
C PHE A 83 17.67 1.75 -9.67
N GLN A 84 18.45 1.29 -8.70
CA GLN A 84 18.26 1.65 -7.29
C GLN A 84 18.32 3.17 -7.11
N GLU A 85 19.30 3.83 -7.73
CA GLU A 85 19.44 5.27 -7.58
C GLU A 85 18.32 6.03 -8.30
N ALA A 86 17.91 5.58 -9.49
CA ALA A 86 16.73 6.11 -10.18
C ALA A 86 15.48 6.03 -9.29
N LEU A 87 15.27 4.89 -8.62
CA LEU A 87 14.15 4.68 -7.72
C LEU A 87 14.28 5.41 -6.38
N ASN A 88 15.51 5.65 -5.87
CA ASN A 88 15.72 6.49 -4.70
C ASN A 88 15.32 7.95 -4.98
N ARG A 89 15.60 8.45 -6.20
CA ARG A 89 15.22 9.82 -6.61
C ARG A 89 13.74 9.95 -6.92
N ALA A 90 13.16 8.97 -7.61
CA ALA A 90 11.76 8.98 -7.98
C ALA A 90 11.11 7.60 -7.77
N PRO A 91 10.69 7.27 -6.53
CA PRO A 91 10.14 5.94 -6.25
C PRO A 91 8.79 5.66 -6.93
N ASN A 92 8.11 6.71 -7.41
CA ASN A 92 6.85 6.65 -8.14
C ASN A 92 7.02 6.77 -9.67
N HIS A 93 8.25 6.65 -10.21
CA HIS A 93 8.44 6.73 -11.65
C HIS A 93 8.11 5.39 -12.32
N ALA A 94 6.92 5.30 -12.92
CA ALA A 94 6.40 4.07 -13.54
C ALA A 94 7.33 3.48 -14.61
N GLU A 95 7.95 4.34 -15.44
CA GLU A 95 8.86 3.91 -16.50
C GLU A 95 10.14 3.25 -15.94
N THR A 96 10.71 3.77 -14.84
CA THR A 96 11.85 3.12 -14.18
C THR A 96 11.50 1.73 -13.67
N TRP A 97 10.31 1.56 -13.08
CA TRP A 97 9.82 0.25 -12.65
C TRP A 97 9.61 -0.71 -13.83
N PHE A 98 9.09 -0.20 -14.95
CA PHE A 98 8.94 -0.98 -16.17
C PHE A 98 10.30 -1.45 -16.72
N ARG A 99 11.28 -0.55 -16.80
CA ARG A 99 12.64 -0.87 -17.29
C ARG A 99 13.40 -1.82 -16.36
N LEU A 100 13.23 -1.66 -15.05
CA LEU A 100 13.74 -2.61 -14.06
C LEU A 100 13.12 -4.01 -14.26
N GLY A 101 11.82 -4.08 -14.53
CA GLY A 101 11.15 -5.33 -14.88
C GLY A 101 11.75 -5.99 -16.12
N GLY A 102 12.05 -5.19 -17.16
CA GLY A 102 12.77 -5.67 -18.34
C GLY A 102 14.17 -6.21 -18.03
N ALA A 103 14.92 -5.53 -17.15
CA ALA A 103 16.24 -5.98 -16.71
C ALA A 103 16.17 -7.33 -15.97
N TYR A 104 15.21 -7.50 -15.07
CA TYR A 104 14.96 -8.80 -14.40
C TYR A 104 14.49 -9.88 -15.38
N TYR A 105 13.67 -9.52 -16.35
CA TYR A 105 13.19 -10.46 -17.36
C TYR A 105 14.36 -11.02 -18.19
N ARG A 106 15.34 -10.18 -18.53
CA ARG A 106 16.58 -10.60 -19.21
C ARG A 106 17.43 -11.56 -18.41
N THR A 107 17.52 -11.35 -17.10
CA THR A 107 18.26 -12.24 -16.21
C THR A 107 17.45 -13.48 -15.84
N SER A 108 16.29 -13.70 -16.48
CA SER A 108 15.36 -14.80 -16.19
C SER A 108 14.83 -14.79 -14.75
N ALA A 109 14.94 -13.66 -14.06
CA ALA A 109 14.40 -13.44 -12.74
C ALA A 109 12.92 -13.03 -12.83
N TYR A 110 12.10 -13.93 -13.35
CA TYR A 110 10.74 -13.65 -13.81
C TYR A 110 9.79 -13.18 -12.69
N ARG A 111 9.90 -13.68 -11.46
CA ARG A 111 9.13 -13.17 -10.31
C ARG A 111 9.53 -11.75 -9.92
N HIS A 112 10.81 -11.41 -10.05
CA HIS A 112 11.27 -10.04 -9.82
C HIS A 112 10.75 -9.12 -10.93
N ALA A 113 10.79 -9.59 -12.18
CA ALA A 113 10.23 -8.89 -13.33
C ALA A 113 8.72 -8.64 -13.15
N GLU A 114 7.95 -9.67 -12.78
CA GLU A 114 6.52 -9.56 -12.54
C GLU A 114 6.22 -8.51 -11.46
N ARG A 115 6.91 -8.56 -10.31
CA ARG A 115 6.72 -7.57 -9.23
C ARG A 115 7.01 -6.14 -9.72
N ALA A 116 8.08 -5.96 -10.48
CA ALA A 116 8.43 -4.65 -11.01
C ALA A 116 7.40 -4.14 -12.04
N PHE A 117 6.90 -5.00 -12.93
CA PHE A 117 5.85 -4.64 -13.88
C PHE A 117 4.50 -4.35 -13.20
N GLN A 118 4.13 -5.11 -12.16
CA GLN A 118 2.95 -4.82 -11.35
C GLN A 118 3.07 -3.45 -10.67
N ARG A 119 4.26 -3.11 -10.15
CA ARG A 119 4.49 -1.80 -9.56
C ARG A 119 4.36 -0.67 -10.58
N ALA A 120 4.82 -0.87 -11.81
CA ALA A 120 4.59 0.08 -12.90
C ALA A 120 3.08 0.28 -13.19
N LEU A 121 2.29 -0.79 -13.19
CA LEU A 121 0.83 -0.73 -13.37
C LEU A 121 0.08 -0.08 -12.22
N GLU A 122 0.54 -0.26 -10.98
CA GLU A 122 -0.03 0.44 -9.82
C GLU A 122 0.14 1.96 -9.92
N LEU A 123 1.27 2.40 -10.50
CA LEU A 123 1.60 3.81 -10.68
C LEU A 123 0.96 4.41 -11.93
N ALA A 124 0.87 3.62 -13.00
CA ALA A 124 0.25 3.97 -14.27
C ALA A 124 -0.61 2.79 -14.76
N PRO A 125 -1.91 2.74 -14.40
CA PRO A 125 -2.80 1.65 -14.80
C PRO A 125 -2.90 1.47 -16.32
N ASP A 126 -2.79 2.58 -17.06
CA ASP A 126 -2.82 2.62 -18.52
C ASP A 126 -1.42 2.47 -19.14
N HIS A 127 -0.44 1.98 -18.39
CA HIS A 127 0.91 1.80 -18.92
C HIS A 127 0.87 0.80 -20.09
N PRO A 128 1.23 1.23 -21.31
CA PRO A 128 0.77 0.61 -22.55
C PRO A 128 1.20 -0.86 -22.71
N ARG A 129 2.23 -1.30 -21.99
CA ARG A 129 2.81 -2.64 -22.11
C ARG A 129 3.11 -3.34 -20.80
N ALA A 130 2.99 -2.67 -19.65
CA ALA A 130 3.40 -3.28 -18.38
C ALA A 130 2.54 -4.50 -18.03
N ARG A 131 1.27 -4.50 -18.43
CA ARG A 131 0.34 -5.62 -18.23
C ARG A 131 0.76 -6.87 -18.99
N PHE A 132 1.06 -6.72 -20.28
CA PHE A 132 1.53 -7.83 -21.11
C PHE A 132 2.80 -8.45 -20.54
N TRP A 133 3.78 -7.63 -20.16
CA TRP A 133 5.05 -8.14 -19.63
C TRP A 133 4.95 -8.71 -18.22
N ALA A 134 4.02 -8.22 -17.39
CA ALA A 134 3.70 -8.86 -16.12
C ALA A 134 3.11 -10.27 -16.34
N GLU A 135 2.17 -10.40 -17.28
CA GLU A 135 1.56 -11.69 -17.63
C GLU A 135 2.59 -12.65 -18.24
N GLU A 136 3.47 -12.17 -19.12
CA GLU A 136 4.53 -12.99 -19.73
C GLU A 136 5.58 -13.43 -18.70
N ALA A 137 6.03 -12.52 -17.83
CA ALA A 137 6.93 -12.87 -16.73
C ALA A 137 6.31 -13.94 -15.83
N ARG A 138 5.02 -13.83 -15.49
CA ARG A 138 4.30 -14.85 -14.73
C ARG A 138 4.27 -16.21 -15.44
N ARG A 139 4.02 -16.21 -16.77
CA ARG A 139 3.99 -17.44 -17.57
C ARG A 139 5.34 -18.16 -17.61
N ARG A 140 6.44 -17.40 -17.67
CA ARG A 140 7.81 -17.95 -17.72
C ARG A 140 8.39 -18.25 -16.34
N GLY A 141 7.85 -17.66 -15.28
CA GLY A 141 8.32 -17.85 -13.92
C GLY A 141 8.15 -19.29 -13.42
N GLY A 142 9.25 -19.84 -12.91
CA GLY A 142 9.27 -21.14 -12.25
C GLY A 142 8.99 -21.05 -10.74
N PRO A 143 9.04 -22.19 -10.02
CA PRO A 143 8.96 -22.19 -8.56
C PRO A 143 10.17 -21.49 -7.92
N VAL A 144 11.33 -21.49 -8.59
CA VAL A 144 12.57 -20.84 -8.14
C VAL A 144 13.22 -20.14 -9.32
N ASP A 145 13.47 -18.83 -9.19
CA ASP A 145 14.21 -18.03 -10.16
C ASP A 145 15.71 -18.07 -9.86
N PRO A 146 16.59 -17.80 -10.86
CA PRO A 146 18.00 -17.56 -10.62
C PRO A 146 18.21 -16.38 -9.65
N PRO A 147 19.30 -16.40 -8.86
CA PRO A 147 19.62 -15.30 -7.97
C PRO A 147 19.86 -14.03 -8.78
N ALA A 148 19.07 -12.99 -8.51
CA ALA A 148 19.20 -11.68 -9.12
C ALA A 148 19.47 -10.63 -8.05
N PRO A 149 20.22 -9.56 -8.39
CA PRO A 149 20.41 -8.44 -7.47
C PRO A 149 19.04 -7.86 -7.10
N GLU A 150 18.65 -7.98 -5.83
CA GLU A 150 17.41 -7.38 -5.35
C GLU A 150 17.63 -5.88 -5.20
N VAL A 151 16.94 -5.10 -6.01
CA VAL A 151 16.84 -3.66 -5.79
C VAL A 151 16.00 -3.51 -4.53
N ALA A 152 16.61 -2.95 -3.49
CA ALA A 152 15.95 -2.73 -2.22
C ALA A 152 14.66 -1.96 -2.50
N PRO A 153 13.51 -2.38 -1.94
CA PRO A 153 12.28 -1.63 -2.09
C PRO A 153 12.60 -0.19 -1.69
N PRO A 154 12.34 0.79 -2.56
CA PRO A 154 12.66 2.17 -2.22
C PRO A 154 11.99 2.47 -0.90
N SER A 155 12.71 3.15 0.00
CA SER A 155 12.25 3.45 1.35
C SER A 155 10.76 3.81 1.29
N PRO A 156 9.89 3.18 2.11
CA PRO A 156 8.45 3.31 1.96
C PRO A 156 8.15 4.79 1.81
N LEU A 157 7.71 5.16 0.60
CA LEU A 157 7.43 6.55 0.30
C LEU A 157 6.59 7.09 1.46
N PRO A 158 6.92 8.28 2.00
CA PRO A 158 5.92 8.98 2.79
C PRO A 158 4.66 8.97 1.94
N ALA A 159 3.58 8.45 2.51
CA ALA A 159 2.29 8.35 1.84
C ALA A 159 2.08 9.64 1.05
N LYS A 160 1.74 9.51 -0.25
CA LYS A 160 1.48 10.62 -1.18
C LYS A 160 0.97 11.80 -0.36
N PRO A 161 1.69 12.95 -0.27
CA PRO A 161 1.38 13.99 0.71
C PRO A 161 -0.09 14.30 0.53
N THR A 162 -0.88 13.81 1.47
CA THR A 162 -2.30 14.03 1.44
C THR A 162 -2.39 15.52 1.69
N THR A 163 -3.01 16.25 0.76
CA THR A 163 -3.29 17.68 0.94
C THR A 163 -4.13 17.94 2.19
N ASP A 164 -4.67 16.86 2.74
CA ASP A 164 -5.30 16.69 4.04
C ASP A 164 -4.43 17.21 5.18
N ARG A 165 -4.79 18.39 5.66
CA ARG A 165 -4.19 18.98 6.86
C ARG A 165 -4.50 18.09 8.07
N PRO A 166 -3.53 17.84 8.96
CA PRO A 166 -3.79 17.10 10.18
C PRO A 166 -4.80 17.87 11.03
N ALA A 167 -5.81 17.17 11.56
CA ALA A 167 -6.85 17.81 12.36
C ALA A 167 -6.30 18.38 13.67
N HIS A 168 -6.71 19.61 14.00
CA HIS A 168 -6.34 20.24 15.27
C HIS A 168 -6.82 19.40 16.47
N PRO A 169 -6.03 19.23 17.56
CA PRO A 169 -6.40 18.41 18.70
C PRO A 169 -7.75 18.81 19.34
N LEU A 170 -8.07 20.10 19.38
CA LEU A 170 -9.37 20.59 19.88
C LEU A 170 -10.57 20.09 19.05
N ARG A 171 -10.43 20.02 17.73
CA ARG A 171 -11.49 19.50 16.84
C ARG A 171 -11.76 18.02 17.11
N ARG A 172 -10.68 17.26 17.33
CA ARG A 172 -10.75 15.84 17.68
C ARG A 172 -11.41 15.62 19.05
N ALA A 173 -11.03 16.43 20.04
CA ALA A 173 -11.63 16.37 21.38
C ALA A 173 -13.13 16.72 21.36
N PHE A 174 -13.51 17.74 20.59
CA PHE A 174 -14.91 18.13 20.45
C PHE A 174 -15.74 17.05 19.75
N ALA A 175 -15.23 16.48 18.65
CA ALA A 175 -15.88 15.36 17.96
C ALA A 175 -16.12 14.18 18.92
N LEU A 176 -15.09 13.77 19.67
CA LEU A 176 -15.21 12.71 20.67
C LEU A 176 -16.25 13.04 21.76
N ALA A 177 -16.31 14.29 22.23
CA ALA A 177 -17.29 14.70 23.23
C ALA A 177 -18.73 14.61 22.70
N VAL A 178 -18.96 15.03 21.44
CA VAL A 178 -20.27 14.91 20.78
C VAL A 178 -20.66 13.44 20.62
N ASP A 179 -19.74 12.59 20.17
CA ASP A 179 -20.01 11.16 20.00
C ASP A 179 -20.27 10.46 21.34
N LEU A 180 -19.50 10.76 22.38
CA LEU A 180 -19.70 10.19 23.71
C LEU A 180 -21.06 10.62 24.29
N ALA A 181 -21.43 11.89 24.13
CA ALA A 181 -22.75 12.37 24.53
C ALA A 181 -23.87 11.64 23.78
N LEU A 182 -23.73 11.46 22.45
CA LEU A 182 -24.72 10.74 21.64
C LEU A 182 -24.87 9.28 22.09
N VAL A 183 -23.76 8.57 22.29
CA VAL A 183 -23.76 7.17 22.75
C VAL A 183 -24.38 7.06 24.15
N THR A 184 -23.96 7.91 25.09
CA THR A 184 -24.48 7.88 26.46
C THR A 184 -25.96 8.24 26.52
N CYS A 185 -26.41 9.30 25.85
CA CYS A 185 -27.83 9.66 25.80
C CYS A 185 -28.69 8.56 25.18
N SER A 186 -28.23 7.97 24.07
CA SER A 186 -28.95 6.86 23.40
C SER A 186 -29.06 5.64 24.31
N PHE A 187 -27.98 5.30 25.01
CA PHE A 187 -27.95 4.17 25.93
C PHE A 187 -28.83 4.41 27.15
N CYS A 188 -28.76 5.59 27.79
CA CYS A 188 -29.63 5.96 28.91
C CYS A 188 -31.11 5.96 28.52
N LEU A 189 -31.45 6.43 27.32
CA LEU A 189 -32.82 6.37 26.82
C LEU A 189 -33.27 4.92 26.64
N ALA A 190 -32.44 4.07 26.03
CA ALA A 190 -32.75 2.66 25.83
C ALA A 190 -32.94 1.90 27.14
N THR A 191 -32.07 2.13 28.14
CA THR A 191 -32.20 1.50 29.46
C THR A 191 -33.42 2.01 30.22
N ALA A 192 -33.74 3.31 30.14
CA ALA A 192 -34.95 3.86 30.75
C ALA A 192 -36.23 3.27 30.13
N VAL A 193 -36.29 3.14 28.80
CA VAL A 193 -37.43 2.51 28.11
C VAL A 193 -37.54 1.03 28.49
N ALA A 194 -36.44 0.28 28.49
CA ALA A 194 -36.43 -1.13 28.89
C ALA A 194 -36.91 -1.30 30.34
N GLN A 195 -36.46 -0.44 31.25
CA GLN A 195 -36.87 -0.45 32.64
C GLN A 195 -38.36 -0.12 32.81
N ALA A 196 -38.89 0.85 32.05
CA ALA A 196 -40.31 1.19 32.06
C ALA A 196 -41.19 0.03 31.56
N ILE A 197 -40.77 -0.67 30.51
CA ILE A 197 -41.44 -1.86 29.99
C ILE A 197 -41.43 -2.98 31.03
N LEU A 198 -40.27 -3.24 31.66
CA LEU A 198 -40.13 -4.28 32.66
C LEU A 198 -41.03 -4.01 33.88
N LEU A 199 -41.07 -2.75 34.33
CA LEU A 199 -41.94 -2.31 35.42
C LEU A 199 -43.43 -2.49 35.08
N ALA A 200 -43.82 -2.17 33.84
CA ALA A 200 -45.20 -2.36 33.37
C ALA A 200 -45.62 -3.84 33.30
N MET A 201 -44.67 -4.75 33.04
CA MET A 201 -44.94 -6.19 32.88
C MET A 201 -44.86 -6.99 34.18
N LEU A 202 -43.89 -6.68 35.05
CA LEU A 202 -43.56 -7.50 36.23
C LEU A 202 -43.85 -6.81 37.57
N GLY A 203 -44.21 -5.52 37.56
CA GLY A 203 -44.49 -4.74 38.76
C GLY A 203 -43.25 -4.26 39.52
N PRO A 204 -43.42 -3.48 40.60
CA PRO A 204 -42.35 -2.73 41.27
C PRO A 204 -41.32 -3.59 42.05
N GLY A 205 -41.56 -4.89 42.21
CA GLY A 205 -40.63 -5.81 42.90
C GLY A 205 -39.54 -6.41 42.02
N ALA A 206 -39.51 -6.11 40.71
CA ALA A 206 -38.60 -6.75 39.76
C ALA A 206 -37.22 -6.08 39.62
N LEU A 207 -36.98 -4.94 40.29
CA LEU A 207 -35.82 -4.07 40.03
C LEU A 207 -34.95 -3.85 41.28
N ASP A 208 -34.32 -4.92 41.79
CA ASP A 208 -33.21 -4.76 42.74
C ASP A 208 -31.88 -4.61 41.97
N LEU A 209 -31.50 -3.35 41.69
CA LEU A 209 -30.17 -3.03 41.15
C LEU A 209 -29.13 -3.05 42.29
N SER A 210 -28.59 -4.24 42.57
CA SER A 210 -27.36 -4.37 43.36
C SER A 210 -26.17 -3.66 42.70
N SER A 211 -25.08 -3.45 43.43
CA SER A 211 -23.83 -2.88 42.89
C SER A 211 -23.29 -3.66 41.67
N ALA A 212 -23.59 -4.95 41.54
CA ALA A 212 -23.26 -5.77 40.38
C ALA A 212 -24.02 -5.37 39.09
N ALA A 213 -25.21 -4.75 39.21
CA ALA A 213 -25.95 -4.21 38.07
C ALA A 213 -25.25 -2.97 37.48
N SER A 214 -24.65 -2.12 38.33
CA SER A 214 -23.97 -0.90 37.88
C SER A 214 -22.71 -1.18 37.06
N THR A 215 -21.91 -2.18 37.44
CA THR A 215 -20.71 -2.58 36.70
C THR A 215 -21.05 -3.24 35.37
N ALA A 216 -22.11 -4.05 35.32
CA ALA A 216 -22.63 -4.64 34.10
C ALA A 216 -23.10 -3.57 33.11
N VAL A 217 -23.86 -2.57 33.58
CA VAL A 217 -24.36 -1.45 32.77
C VAL A 217 -23.20 -0.64 32.15
N LEU A 218 -22.17 -0.32 32.95
CA LEU A 218 -20.99 0.38 32.44
C LEU A 218 -20.20 -0.45 31.42
N SER A 219 -20.09 -1.76 31.63
CA SER A 219 -19.42 -2.66 30.67
C SER A 219 -20.18 -2.77 29.36
N ILE A 220 -21.52 -2.84 29.41
CA ILE A 220 -22.38 -2.85 28.22
C ILE A 220 -22.27 -1.51 27.47
N LEU A 221 -22.27 -0.38 28.19
CA LEU A 221 -22.06 0.94 27.59
C LEU A 221 -20.70 1.03 26.88
N ALA A 222 -19.63 0.54 27.51
CA ALA A 222 -18.30 0.52 26.90
C ALA A 222 -18.25 -0.35 25.64
N TYR A 223 -18.87 -1.53 25.66
CA TYR A 223 -19.00 -2.39 24.47
C TYR A 223 -19.77 -1.68 23.35
N PHE A 224 -20.90 -1.05 23.68
CA PHE A 224 -21.73 -0.33 22.71
C PHE A 224 -20.98 0.86 22.10
N ALA A 225 -20.19 1.57 22.91
CA ALA A 225 -19.31 2.64 22.43
C ALA A 225 -18.29 2.09 21.42
N VAL A 226 -17.51 1.06 21.79
CA VAL A 226 -16.52 0.44 20.88
C VAL A 226 -17.18 0.03 19.56
N LEU A 227 -18.35 -0.62 19.62
CA LEU A 227 -19.07 -1.07 18.44
C LEU A 227 -19.55 0.10 17.56
N TYR A 228 -20.13 1.15 18.16
CA TYR A 228 -20.57 2.36 17.48
C TYR A 228 -19.42 3.04 16.73
N PHE A 229 -18.29 3.26 17.40
CA PHE A 229 -17.12 3.88 16.77
C PHE A 229 -16.57 3.00 15.65
N SER A 230 -16.42 1.69 15.91
CA SER A 230 -15.84 0.74 14.94
C SER A 230 -16.67 0.69 13.65
N LEU A 231 -17.99 0.61 13.77
CA LEU A 231 -18.91 0.58 12.64
C LEU A 231 -18.90 1.90 11.87
N SER A 232 -18.91 3.03 12.56
CA SER A 232 -18.91 4.36 11.94
C SER A 232 -17.62 4.61 11.14
N HIS A 233 -16.46 4.29 11.73
CA HIS A 233 -15.18 4.40 11.05
C HIS A 233 -15.05 3.42 9.87
N ALA A 234 -15.56 2.20 10.01
CA ALA A 234 -15.51 1.21 8.93
C ALA A 234 -16.42 1.57 7.75
N ALA A 235 -17.59 2.15 8.02
CA ALA A 235 -18.58 2.47 7.00
C ALA A 235 -18.22 3.76 6.22
N ALA A 236 -17.82 4.81 6.93
CA ALA A 236 -17.67 6.15 6.35
C ALA A 236 -16.29 6.79 6.62
N GLY A 237 -15.43 6.16 7.42
CA GLY A 237 -14.23 6.81 7.94
C GLY A 237 -14.54 7.98 8.86
N GLN A 238 -15.78 8.13 9.31
CA GLN A 238 -16.24 9.27 10.09
C GLN A 238 -17.31 8.81 11.07
N THR A 239 -17.26 9.35 12.28
CA THR A 239 -18.39 9.32 13.22
C THR A 239 -19.28 10.55 13.01
N PRO A 240 -20.53 10.53 13.48
CA PRO A 240 -21.39 11.71 13.57
C PRO A 240 -20.70 12.95 14.18
N GLY A 241 -19.93 12.79 15.27
CA GLY A 241 -19.14 13.89 15.85
C GLY A 241 -18.04 14.39 14.92
N MET A 242 -17.34 13.49 14.23
CA MET A 242 -16.33 13.87 13.23
C MET A 242 -16.93 14.59 12.02
N LEU A 243 -18.10 14.13 11.55
CA LEU A 243 -18.84 14.76 10.46
C LEU A 243 -19.23 16.19 10.82
N PHE A 244 -19.70 16.43 12.05
CA PHE A 244 -20.09 17.75 12.53
C PHE A 244 -18.92 18.75 12.55
N VAL A 245 -17.71 18.28 12.88
CA VAL A 245 -16.50 19.12 12.97
C VAL A 245 -15.73 19.18 11.64
N GLY A 246 -16.16 18.42 10.62
CA GLY A 246 -15.52 18.38 9.31
C GLY A 246 -14.17 17.68 9.31
N ILE A 247 -14.03 16.60 10.08
CA ILE A 247 -12.82 15.77 10.11
C ILE A 247 -13.14 14.32 9.73
N ARG A 248 -12.12 13.56 9.32
CA ARG A 248 -12.25 12.15 8.97
C ARG A 248 -11.03 11.35 9.35
N LEU A 249 -11.24 10.05 9.49
CA LEU A 249 -10.22 9.06 9.74
C LEU A 249 -9.84 8.36 8.45
N VAL A 250 -8.54 8.30 8.18
CA VAL A 250 -7.99 7.61 7.02
C VAL A 250 -6.85 6.67 7.41
N ASP A 251 -6.69 5.60 6.63
CA ASP A 251 -5.55 4.69 6.68
C ASP A 251 -4.31 5.29 5.98
N ARG A 252 -3.20 4.55 5.94
CA ARG A 252 -1.98 4.97 5.23
C ARG A 252 -2.17 5.23 3.73
N ARG A 253 -3.26 4.74 3.15
CA ARG A 253 -3.60 4.87 1.72
C ARG A 253 -4.61 5.99 1.46
N GLY A 254 -5.05 6.72 2.50
CA GLY A 254 -6.04 7.78 2.40
C GLY A 254 -7.49 7.28 2.30
N ARG A 255 -7.74 6.00 2.61
CA ARG A 255 -9.07 5.37 2.55
C ARG A 255 -9.65 5.19 3.95
N PRO A 256 -10.98 5.05 4.11
CA PRO A 256 -11.55 4.65 5.39
C PRO A 256 -10.98 3.28 5.82
N PRO A 257 -10.65 3.09 7.11
CA PRO A 257 -10.08 1.84 7.59
C PRO A 257 -11.09 0.71 7.51
N GLY A 258 -10.63 -0.51 7.22
CA GLY A 258 -11.49 -1.69 7.29
C GLY A 258 -11.96 -2.00 8.73
N PHE A 259 -13.06 -2.76 8.86
CA PHE A 259 -13.70 -3.03 10.16
C PHE A 259 -12.75 -3.58 11.22
N LEU A 260 -11.94 -4.60 10.89
CA LEU A 260 -11.02 -5.21 11.85
C LEU A 260 -9.99 -4.21 12.38
N LEU A 261 -9.48 -3.34 11.51
CA LEU A 261 -8.51 -2.32 11.87
C LEU A 261 -9.15 -1.23 12.75
N ALA A 262 -10.35 -0.77 12.37
CA ALA A 262 -11.13 0.18 13.16
C ALA A 262 -11.45 -0.38 14.56
N PHE A 263 -11.87 -1.64 14.63
CA PHE A 263 -12.18 -2.32 15.88
C PHE A 263 -10.97 -2.44 16.81
N LEU A 264 -9.83 -2.90 16.31
CA LEU A 264 -8.60 -3.01 17.11
C LEU A 264 -8.11 -1.64 17.59
N ARG A 265 -8.21 -0.62 16.73
CA ARG A 265 -7.85 0.75 17.08
C ARG A 265 -8.76 1.31 18.18
N ASP A 266 -10.08 1.16 18.04
CA ASP A 266 -11.06 1.70 18.97
C ASP A 266 -11.00 0.94 20.30
N LEU A 267 -10.83 -0.38 20.28
CA LEU A 267 -10.57 -1.18 21.47
C LEU A 267 -9.32 -0.70 22.22
N CYS A 268 -8.22 -0.46 21.49
CA CYS A 268 -6.99 0.09 22.06
C CYS A 268 -7.21 1.48 22.67
N PHE A 269 -8.00 2.33 22.00
CA PHE A 269 -8.35 3.65 22.50
C PHE A 269 -9.08 3.59 23.84
N PHE A 270 -10.13 2.78 23.96
CA PHE A 270 -10.91 2.66 25.19
C PHE A 270 -10.16 1.96 26.32
N LEU A 271 -9.35 0.93 26.02
CA LEU A 271 -8.52 0.26 27.03
C LEU A 271 -7.40 1.15 27.59
N LEU A 272 -6.86 2.05 26.77
CA LEU A 272 -5.74 2.93 27.12
C LEU A 272 -6.18 4.40 27.17
N PHE A 273 -7.44 4.68 27.49
CA PHE A 273 -8.05 6.00 27.34
C PHE A 273 -7.23 7.12 27.97
N CYS A 274 -6.75 6.95 29.21
CA CYS A 274 -5.95 7.96 29.90
C CYS A 274 -4.62 8.25 29.18
N ILE A 275 -3.94 7.20 28.69
CA ILE A 275 -2.64 7.31 28.01
C ILE A 275 -2.84 7.93 26.62
N THR A 276 -3.89 7.52 25.91
CA THR A 276 -4.17 8.01 24.56
C THR A 276 -4.67 9.46 24.56
N ALA A 277 -5.51 9.84 25.52
CA ALA A 277 -5.97 11.21 25.71
C ALA A 277 -4.81 12.17 26.02
N LEU A 278 -3.89 11.77 26.91
CA LEU A 278 -2.68 12.55 27.20
C LEU A 278 -1.75 12.63 25.97
N SER A 279 -1.59 11.53 25.22
CA SER A 279 -0.74 11.52 24.02
C SER A 279 -1.22 12.49 22.93
N ALA A 280 -2.53 12.73 22.85
CA ALA A 280 -3.13 13.66 21.89
C ALA A 280 -2.80 15.14 22.18
N LEU A 281 -2.38 15.47 23.41
CA LEU A 281 -1.95 16.81 23.82
C LEU A 281 -0.45 17.05 23.57
N VAL A 282 0.35 15.99 23.61
CA VAL A 282 1.82 16.06 23.54
C VAL A 282 2.35 15.87 22.11
N VAL A 283 1.66 15.09 21.28
CA VAL A 283 2.12 14.74 19.93
C VAL A 283 1.21 15.37 18.87
N PRO A 284 1.70 16.38 18.11
CA PRO A 284 0.94 16.97 17.01
C PRO A 284 0.64 15.93 15.92
N GLY A 285 -0.62 15.84 15.50
CA GLY A 285 -1.04 15.13 14.27
C GLY A 285 -1.40 13.64 14.39
N SER A 286 -1.01 12.92 15.44
CA SER A 286 -1.45 11.53 15.65
C SER A 286 -1.33 11.08 17.11
N SER A 287 -2.39 10.49 17.66
CA SER A 287 -2.37 9.88 19.00
C SER A 287 -1.73 8.49 18.96
N LEU A 288 -1.37 7.94 20.13
CA LEU A 288 -0.70 6.64 20.22
C LEU A 288 -1.45 5.51 19.49
N HIS A 289 -2.77 5.43 19.66
CA HIS A 289 -3.61 4.42 19.00
C HIS A 289 -3.67 4.60 17.48
N ASP A 290 -3.61 5.84 16.99
CA ASP A 290 -3.56 6.12 15.55
C ASP A 290 -2.26 5.59 14.95
N LYS A 291 -1.13 5.81 15.63
CA LYS A 291 0.19 5.31 15.21
C LYS A 291 0.24 3.77 15.22
N LEU A 292 -0.28 3.14 16.27
CA LEU A 292 -0.35 1.68 16.38
C LEU A 292 -1.19 1.06 15.27
N ALA A 293 -2.32 1.69 14.93
CA ALA A 293 -3.19 1.24 13.84
C ALA A 293 -2.72 1.70 12.45
N GLY A 294 -1.71 2.56 12.34
CA GLY A 294 -1.30 3.16 11.08
C GLY A 294 -2.39 4.03 10.44
N THR A 295 -3.21 4.67 11.25
CA THR A 295 -4.28 5.58 10.82
C THR A 295 -3.94 7.01 11.22
N HIS A 296 -4.61 8.00 10.63
CA HIS A 296 -4.47 9.39 11.03
C HIS A 296 -5.77 10.16 10.75
N VAL A 297 -6.01 11.21 11.55
CA VAL A 297 -7.22 12.04 11.43
C VAL A 297 -6.89 13.31 10.66
N VAL A 298 -7.70 13.60 9.65
CA VAL A 298 -7.48 14.69 8.71
C VAL A 298 -8.71 15.60 8.62
N GLU A 299 -8.49 16.84 8.23
CA GLU A 299 -9.58 17.78 7.93
C GLU A 299 -10.19 17.46 6.56
N ASN A 300 -11.51 17.59 6.45
CA ASN A 300 -12.17 17.57 5.15
C ASN A 300 -11.81 18.87 4.42
N GLY A 301 -11.04 18.74 3.33
CA GLY A 301 -10.76 19.83 2.41
C GLY A 301 -11.98 20.29 1.64
#